data_AF-A0A2R5G9I3-F1
#
_entry.id   AF-A0A2R5G9I3-F1
#
_cell.length_a   1.000
_cell.length_b   1.000
_cell.length_c   1.000
_cell.angle_alpha   90.00
_cell.angle_beta   90.00
_cell.angle_gamma   90.00
#
_symmetry.space_group_name_H-M   'P 1'
#
loop_
_entity.id
_entity.type
_entity.pdbx_description
1 polymer ?
#
loop_
_entity_poly.entity_id
_entity_poly.type
_entity_poly.pdbx_seq_one_letter_code
_entity_poly.pdbx_strand_id
1 'polypeptide(L)'
;MQKAFLIAIAALAVIPATVRGACPNSCSGHGRCGTDDVCACYPNWMSGDCSERRCPYTKAWADVPDITVSGRDAHHYAECGNRGTCDRSVGECVCDDGFEGEGCERLSCPGGNTCNGHGTCELMNQVNELDLDGSTTAAYAGWDATKVQVCVCDPGYEGYNCMDRKCKLGDDPLTLYSSTGVAEINEEQTITLTVGTGFKAGSQFLLGYTDWRGETWITRPIDVATTTLASIAVKEALLSLPQRAIDDIEVNVDTDTTASKVISVTFTSLETPGDQPLLTLYTDGCTSDGCQPYYAGVLNSDDAAPTTATVAVAQDGTGERTVCSSRGICDTETGVCSCFDGFYGQACEKQTLVQ
;
A
#
# COMPACT_ATOMS: atom_id res chain seq x y z
N MET A 1 -114.68 11.89 7.61
CA MET A 1 -114.52 10.70 8.47
C MET A 1 -113.03 10.36 8.47
N GLN A 2 -112.26 10.89 9.42
CA GLN A 2 -111.94 10.27 10.72
C GLN A 2 -110.77 9.26 10.61
N LYS A 3 -109.59 9.77 10.99
CA LYS A 3 -108.48 9.16 11.74
C LYS A 3 -108.01 7.74 11.38
N ALA A 4 -106.72 7.61 11.09
CA ALA A 4 -105.85 6.68 11.82
C ALA A 4 -104.38 7.13 11.71
N PHE A 5 -103.84 7.56 12.84
CA PHE A 5 -102.42 7.81 13.08
C PHE A 5 -101.76 6.44 13.31
N LEU A 6 -100.72 6.11 12.54
CA LEU A 6 -99.82 4.99 12.83
C LEU A 6 -98.44 5.58 13.08
N ILE A 7 -98.03 5.58 14.35
CA ILE A 7 -96.72 6.00 14.82
C ILE A 7 -95.74 4.87 14.48
N ALA A 8 -94.90 5.08 13.48
CA ALA A 8 -93.76 4.21 13.19
C ALA A 8 -92.59 4.65 14.08
N ILE A 9 -92.27 3.84 15.09
CA ILE A 9 -91.08 4.00 15.92
C ILE A 9 -89.87 3.65 15.05
N ALA A 10 -89.10 4.67 14.63
CA ALA A 10 -87.82 4.47 13.97
C ALA A 10 -86.79 4.05 15.03
N ALA A 11 -86.48 2.75 15.07
CA ALA A 11 -85.35 2.23 15.84
C ALA A 11 -84.05 2.74 15.18
N LEU A 12 -83.46 3.78 15.78
CA LEU A 12 -82.15 4.29 15.39
C LEU A 12 -81.10 3.22 15.77
N ALA A 13 -80.64 2.45 14.79
CA ALA A 13 -79.54 1.51 14.98
C ALA A 13 -78.26 2.32 15.29
N VAL A 14 -77.87 2.36 16.56
CA VAL A 14 -76.57 2.85 16.99
C VAL A 14 -75.55 1.82 16.51
N ILE A 15 -74.99 2.04 15.32
CA ILE A 15 -73.83 1.29 14.84
C ILE A 15 -72.67 1.72 15.76
N PRO A 16 -72.06 0.81 16.55
CA PRO A 16 -70.87 1.17 17.31
C PRO A 16 -69.80 1.59 16.30
N ALA A 17 -69.47 2.88 16.29
CA ALA A 17 -68.27 3.35 15.63
C ALA A 17 -67.10 2.70 16.36
N THR A 18 -66.57 1.62 15.79
CA THR A 18 -65.29 1.08 16.21
C THR A 18 -64.26 2.13 15.81
N VAL A 19 -63.90 3.00 16.75
CA VAL A 19 -62.68 3.80 16.64
C VAL A 19 -61.55 2.78 16.68
N ARG A 20 -61.13 2.31 15.50
CA ARG A 20 -59.83 1.67 15.37
C ARG A 20 -58.84 2.72 15.84
N GLY A 21 -58.16 2.42 16.93
CA GLY A 21 -57.10 3.25 17.46
C GLY A 21 -56.27 3.82 16.31
N ALA A 22 -56.26 5.15 16.22
CA ALA A 22 -55.71 5.84 15.06
C ALA A 22 -54.21 6.00 15.32
N CYS A 23 -53.43 5.01 14.89
CA CYS A 23 -51.99 5.13 14.94
C CYS A 23 -51.53 6.44 14.26
N PRO A 24 -50.53 7.13 14.84
CA PRO A 24 -49.98 8.36 14.28
C PRO A 24 -49.67 8.19 12.78
N ASN A 25 -50.16 9.12 11.96
CA ASN A 25 -50.04 9.12 10.49
C ASN A 25 -50.34 7.77 9.81
N SER A 26 -51.17 6.91 10.41
CA SER A 26 -51.41 5.55 9.93
C SER A 26 -50.10 4.75 9.72
N CYS A 27 -49.15 4.91 10.64
CA CYS A 27 -47.79 4.37 10.55
C CYS A 27 -47.08 4.73 9.24
N SER A 28 -47.43 5.86 8.63
CA SER A 28 -46.88 6.41 7.40
C SER A 28 -46.82 5.43 6.22
N GLY A 29 -47.64 4.36 6.24
CA GLY A 29 -47.56 3.26 5.28
C GLY A 29 -46.37 2.31 5.46
N HIS A 30 -45.52 2.55 6.47
CA HIS A 30 -44.28 1.84 6.74
C HIS A 30 -44.32 1.00 8.03
N GLY A 31 -45.53 0.70 8.51
CA GLY A 31 -45.71 -0.19 9.66
C GLY A 31 -47.12 -0.73 9.77
N ARG A 32 -47.32 -1.57 10.79
CA ARG A 32 -48.63 -2.09 11.18
C ARG A 32 -49.04 -1.48 12.51
N CYS A 33 -50.28 -0.99 12.58
CA CYS A 33 -50.83 -0.44 13.81
C CYS A 33 -51.12 -1.57 14.82
N GLY A 34 -50.47 -1.51 15.98
CA GLY A 34 -50.57 -2.49 17.06
C GLY A 34 -51.65 -2.17 18.09
N THR A 35 -51.55 -2.79 19.25
CA THR A 35 -52.33 -2.38 20.43
C THR A 35 -51.79 -1.07 20.97
N ASP A 36 -52.63 -0.29 21.68
CA ASP A 36 -52.26 0.97 22.32
C ASP A 36 -51.77 2.08 21.37
N ASP A 37 -52.22 2.07 20.11
CA ASP A 37 -51.87 3.08 19.09
C ASP A 37 -50.37 3.17 18.76
N VAL A 38 -49.63 2.09 19.03
CA VAL A 38 -48.19 2.00 18.74
C VAL A 38 -47.98 1.35 17.37
N CYS A 39 -47.20 2.03 16.52
CA CYS A 39 -46.78 1.48 15.23
C CYS A 39 -45.66 0.45 15.39
N ALA A 40 -45.85 -0.73 14.80
CA ALA A 40 -44.80 -1.71 14.58
C ALA A 40 -44.22 -1.50 13.17
N CYS A 41 -43.07 -0.83 13.08
CA CYS A 41 -42.46 -0.47 11.81
C CYS A 41 -41.88 -1.68 11.05
N TYR A 42 -41.91 -1.60 9.72
CA TYR A 42 -41.20 -2.53 8.85
C TYR A 42 -39.67 -2.35 8.97
N PRO A 43 -38.87 -3.34 8.52
CA PRO A 43 -37.41 -3.21 8.52
C PRO A 43 -36.95 -1.90 7.87
N ASN A 44 -35.93 -1.28 8.46
CA ASN A 44 -35.34 0.01 8.09
C ASN A 44 -36.23 1.25 8.29
N TRP A 45 -37.38 1.11 8.95
CA TRP A 45 -38.23 2.23 9.39
C TRP A 45 -38.32 2.30 10.91
N MET A 46 -38.43 3.50 11.46
CA MET A 46 -38.49 3.80 12.89
C MET A 46 -39.25 5.11 13.14
N SER A 47 -39.19 5.62 14.38
CA SER A 47 -40.04 6.68 14.96
C SER A 47 -41.45 6.19 15.34
N GLY A 48 -42.22 7.04 16.03
CA GLY A 48 -43.55 6.70 16.53
C GLY A 48 -44.60 6.44 15.45
N ASP A 49 -44.37 6.93 14.23
CA ASP A 49 -45.27 6.80 13.08
C ASP A 49 -44.61 6.11 11.87
N CYS A 50 -43.44 5.50 12.06
CA CYS A 50 -42.66 4.85 11.01
C CYS A 50 -42.29 5.75 9.82
N SER A 51 -42.25 7.08 9.98
CA SER A 51 -41.88 8.01 8.90
C SER A 51 -40.38 8.14 8.68
N GLU A 52 -39.56 7.71 9.64
CA GLU A 52 -38.11 7.87 9.60
C GLU A 52 -37.40 6.57 9.23
N ARG A 53 -36.30 6.68 8.50
CA ARG A 53 -35.40 5.58 8.16
C ARG A 53 -34.38 5.35 9.28
N ARG A 54 -34.02 4.06 9.43
CA ARG A 54 -32.89 3.65 10.26
C ARG A 54 -31.61 3.76 9.43
N CYS A 55 -30.58 4.38 9.99
CA CYS A 55 -29.26 4.42 9.38
C CYS A 55 -28.39 3.22 9.80
N PRO A 56 -27.28 2.97 9.08
CA PRO A 56 -26.30 1.96 9.45
C PRO A 56 -25.73 2.17 10.84
N TYR A 57 -25.50 1.05 11.54
CA TYR A 57 -24.76 1.02 12.78
C TYR A 57 -23.42 0.37 12.52
N THR A 58 -22.35 1.05 12.92
CA THR A 58 -20.98 0.58 12.78
C THR A 58 -20.29 0.71 14.12
N LYS A 59 -19.15 0.03 14.27
CA LYS A 59 -18.32 0.16 15.47
C LYS A 59 -18.02 1.65 15.72
N ALA A 60 -18.23 2.17 16.93
CA ALA A 60 -18.03 3.59 17.20
C ALA A 60 -16.54 3.97 17.15
N TRP A 61 -16.24 5.17 16.66
CA TRP A 61 -14.89 5.75 16.75
C TRP A 61 -14.54 6.18 18.17
N ALA A 62 -15.54 6.63 18.92
CA ALA A 62 -15.44 6.93 20.33
C ALA A 62 -16.79 6.62 20.99
N ASP A 63 -16.72 6.01 22.17
CA ASP A 63 -17.86 5.75 23.04
C ASP A 63 -17.42 5.84 24.51
N VAL A 64 -18.39 5.90 25.42
CA VAL A 64 -18.13 5.77 26.85
C VAL A 64 -17.62 4.34 27.11
N PRO A 65 -16.46 4.16 27.76
CA PRO A 65 -15.91 2.83 27.99
C PRO A 65 -16.82 2.00 28.91
N ASP A 66 -17.24 0.83 28.44
CA ASP A 66 -17.98 -0.13 29.25
C ASP A 66 -17.03 -0.86 30.20
N ILE A 67 -17.04 -0.43 31.46
CA ILE A 67 -16.22 -1.00 32.53
C ILE A 67 -16.72 -2.37 33.02
N THR A 68 -17.86 -2.84 32.54
CA THR A 68 -18.46 -4.13 32.94
C THR A 68 -17.97 -5.31 32.09
N VAL A 69 -17.36 -5.04 30.93
CA VAL A 69 -16.75 -6.05 30.06
C VAL A 69 -15.22 -6.12 30.24
N SER A 70 -14.67 -7.34 30.17
CA SER A 70 -13.22 -7.54 30.19
C SER A 70 -12.58 -6.86 28.98
N GLY A 71 -11.65 -5.94 29.22
CA GLY A 71 -11.00 -5.14 28.18
C GLY A 71 -11.50 -3.70 28.06
N ARG A 72 -12.57 -3.31 28.79
CA ARG A 72 -13.16 -1.96 28.76
C ARG A 72 -13.51 -1.51 27.34
N ASP A 73 -14.52 -2.14 26.73
CA ASP A 73 -14.91 -1.85 25.34
C ASP A 73 -15.40 -0.41 25.21
N ALA A 74 -14.71 0.38 24.38
CA ALA A 74 -15.03 1.78 24.08
C ALA A 74 -15.53 1.96 22.64
N HIS A 75 -15.98 0.86 22.01
CA HIS A 75 -16.33 0.82 20.60
C HIS A 75 -17.59 -0.04 20.34
N HIS A 76 -18.68 0.22 21.05
CA HIS A 76 -19.95 -0.42 20.72
C HIS A 76 -20.47 0.02 19.35
N TYR A 77 -21.42 -0.72 18.81
CA TYR A 77 -22.10 -0.32 17.59
C TYR A 77 -22.93 0.93 17.85
N ALA A 78 -22.68 1.98 17.06
CA ALA A 78 -23.39 3.25 17.11
C ALA A 78 -23.88 3.64 15.72
N GLU A 79 -24.98 4.38 15.67
CA GLU A 79 -25.52 4.91 14.42
C GLU A 79 -24.49 5.85 13.78
N CYS A 80 -24.18 5.61 12.51
CA CYS A 80 -23.14 6.36 11.79
C CYS A 80 -21.77 6.38 12.53
N GLY A 81 -21.46 5.34 13.29
CA GLY A 81 -20.16 5.17 13.97
C GLY A 81 -19.80 6.28 14.98
N ASN A 82 -20.78 7.07 15.43
CA ASN A 82 -20.59 8.33 16.17
C ASN A 82 -19.73 9.38 15.42
N ARG A 83 -19.69 9.31 14.08
CA ARG A 83 -18.95 10.22 13.18
C ARG A 83 -19.78 10.69 12.00
N GLY A 84 -21.06 10.91 12.23
CA GLY A 84 -21.96 11.47 11.24
C GLY A 84 -23.36 11.67 11.77
N THR A 85 -24.18 12.31 10.95
CA THR A 85 -25.60 12.54 11.21
C THR A 85 -26.43 11.68 10.27
N CYS A 86 -27.41 10.95 10.80
CA CYS A 86 -28.34 10.16 9.99
C CYS A 86 -29.35 11.06 9.26
N ASP A 87 -29.38 11.01 7.92
CA ASP A 87 -30.50 11.54 7.14
C ASP A 87 -31.67 10.55 7.22
N ARG A 88 -32.64 10.87 8.08
CA ARG A 88 -33.83 10.05 8.35
C ARG A 88 -34.76 9.89 7.15
N SER A 89 -34.66 10.72 6.12
CA SER A 89 -35.55 10.61 4.95
C SER A 89 -35.14 9.45 4.02
N VAL A 90 -33.83 9.18 3.93
CA VAL A 90 -33.25 8.16 3.04
C VAL A 90 -32.66 6.97 3.81
N GLY A 91 -32.21 7.19 5.05
CA GLY A 91 -31.56 6.17 5.88
C GLY A 91 -30.06 6.07 5.62
N GLU A 92 -29.44 7.16 5.18
CA GLU A 92 -28.01 7.23 4.87
C GLU A 92 -27.30 8.15 5.87
N CYS A 93 -26.08 7.79 6.23
CA CYS A 93 -25.25 8.60 7.11
C CYS A 93 -24.56 9.72 6.33
N VAL A 94 -24.72 10.95 6.79
CA VAL A 94 -23.91 12.09 6.37
C VAL A 94 -22.71 12.16 7.30
N CYS A 95 -21.55 11.72 6.81
CA CYS A 95 -20.34 11.63 7.62
C CYS A 95 -19.72 13.00 7.90
N ASP A 96 -19.09 13.11 9.07
CA ASP A 96 -18.28 14.27 9.43
C ASP A 96 -17.03 14.34 8.53
N ASP A 97 -16.44 15.54 8.40
CA ASP A 97 -15.25 15.75 7.58
C ASP A 97 -14.12 14.78 7.95
N GLY A 98 -13.58 14.10 6.94
CA GLY A 98 -12.51 13.10 7.10
C GLY A 98 -13.01 11.70 7.44
N PHE A 99 -14.32 11.44 7.43
CA PHE A 99 -14.89 10.10 7.59
C PHE A 99 -15.70 9.69 6.35
N GLU A 100 -15.67 8.40 6.05
CA GLU A 100 -16.38 7.80 4.92
C GLU A 100 -16.85 6.38 5.23
N GLY A 101 -17.56 5.79 4.26
CA GLY A 101 -18.25 4.51 4.41
C GLY A 101 -19.74 4.69 4.63
N GLU A 102 -20.49 3.60 4.58
CA GLU A 102 -21.97 3.62 4.64
C GLU A 102 -22.47 4.10 6.02
N GLY A 103 -21.68 3.87 7.07
CA GLY A 103 -21.93 4.30 8.44
C GLY A 103 -20.74 5.01 9.06
N CYS A 104 -19.98 5.78 8.27
CA CYS A 104 -18.85 6.59 8.70
C CYS A 104 -17.77 5.81 9.48
N GLU A 105 -17.61 4.54 9.12
CA GLU A 105 -16.77 3.59 9.81
C GLU A 105 -15.30 3.67 9.43
N ARG A 106 -14.95 4.40 8.38
CA ARG A 106 -13.56 4.58 7.92
C ARG A 106 -13.14 6.04 7.96
N LEU A 107 -11.84 6.25 8.18
CA LEU A 107 -11.21 7.54 7.99
C LEU A 107 -10.93 7.71 6.50
N SER A 108 -11.39 8.81 5.91
CA SER A 108 -11.14 9.11 4.50
C SER A 108 -9.65 9.11 4.18
N CYS A 109 -9.32 8.60 3.00
CA CYS A 109 -7.94 8.58 2.57
C CYS A 109 -7.39 10.00 2.34
N PRO A 110 -6.15 10.28 2.77
CA PRO A 110 -5.48 11.54 2.50
C PRO A 110 -5.34 11.75 0.99
N GLY A 111 -5.69 12.94 0.48
CA GLY A 111 -5.68 13.17 -0.98
C GLY A 111 -6.75 12.38 -1.74
N GLY A 112 -7.77 11.88 -1.03
CA GLY A 112 -8.86 11.08 -1.57
C GLY A 112 -8.46 9.62 -1.88
N ASN A 113 -9.39 8.86 -2.46
CA ASN A 113 -9.22 7.42 -2.73
C ASN A 113 -8.10 7.07 -3.73
N THR A 114 -7.44 8.07 -4.30
CA THR A 114 -6.34 7.90 -5.26
C THR A 114 -5.04 8.52 -4.75
N CYS A 115 -5.00 9.00 -3.50
CA CYS A 115 -3.78 9.56 -2.91
C CYS A 115 -3.16 10.64 -3.81
N ASN A 116 -3.95 11.67 -4.16
CA ASN A 116 -3.61 12.70 -5.15
C ASN A 116 -3.25 12.17 -6.56
N GLY A 117 -3.68 10.96 -6.91
CA GLY A 117 -3.40 10.30 -8.19
C GLY A 117 -2.05 9.58 -8.24
N HIS A 118 -1.39 9.40 -7.10
CA HIS A 118 -0.02 8.86 -7.00
C HIS A 118 0.11 7.77 -5.93
N GLY A 119 -0.94 6.97 -5.75
CA GLY A 119 -0.89 5.81 -4.87
C GLY A 119 -2.22 5.09 -4.74
N THR A 120 -2.21 4.04 -3.92
CA THR A 120 -3.40 3.29 -3.53
C THR A 120 -3.79 3.60 -2.10
N CYS A 121 -5.09 3.65 -1.86
CA CYS A 121 -5.68 3.88 -0.56
C CYS A 121 -5.94 2.53 0.12
N GLU A 122 -5.09 2.14 1.07
CA GLU A 122 -5.12 0.84 1.73
C GLU A 122 -5.55 0.97 3.20
N LEU A 123 -6.11 -0.10 3.77
CA LEU A 123 -6.36 -0.15 5.20
C LEU A 123 -5.06 -0.38 5.97
N MET A 124 -4.97 0.13 7.20
CA MET A 124 -3.78 0.00 8.04
C MET A 124 -3.38 -1.47 8.32
N ASN A 125 -4.33 -2.40 8.30
CA ASN A 125 -4.04 -3.84 8.44
C ASN A 125 -3.60 -4.54 7.13
N GLN A 126 -3.63 -3.84 6.00
CA GLN A 126 -3.22 -4.34 4.69
C GLN A 126 -1.84 -3.82 4.30
N VAL A 127 -1.39 -2.73 4.93
CA VAL A 127 -0.05 -2.20 4.74
C VAL A 127 0.89 -2.88 5.72
N ASN A 128 1.83 -3.65 5.18
CA ASN A 128 3.02 -4.06 5.90
C ASN A 128 4.15 -3.16 5.44
N GLU A 129 4.90 -2.57 6.39
CA GLU A 129 6.19 -1.99 6.04
C GLU A 129 7.14 -3.13 5.66
N LEU A 130 7.75 -3.02 4.48
CA LEU A 130 8.97 -3.75 4.15
C LEU A 130 10.13 -2.91 4.71
N ASP A 131 10.80 -3.46 5.72
CA ASP A 131 12.07 -2.93 6.18
C ASP A 131 13.12 -3.05 5.06
N LEU A 132 14.17 -2.21 5.10
CA LEU A 132 15.25 -2.20 4.10
C LEU A 132 15.98 -3.55 3.97
N ASP A 133 15.90 -4.40 5.00
CA ASP A 133 16.47 -5.76 5.03
C ASP A 133 15.53 -6.84 4.43
N GLY A 134 14.36 -6.44 3.91
CA GLY A 134 13.35 -7.35 3.37
C GLY A 134 12.48 -8.03 4.44
N SER A 135 12.60 -7.64 5.71
CA SER A 135 11.70 -8.06 6.78
C SER A 135 10.33 -7.39 6.62
N THR A 136 9.25 -8.17 6.70
CA THR A 136 7.90 -7.61 6.77
C THR A 136 7.55 -7.33 8.23
N THR A 137 7.31 -6.07 8.58
CA THR A 137 6.71 -5.76 9.89
C THR A 137 5.31 -6.37 9.94
N ALA A 138 4.93 -6.92 11.10
CA ALA A 138 3.60 -7.51 11.27
C ALA A 138 2.51 -6.45 11.06
N ALA A 139 1.51 -6.78 10.23
CA ALA A 139 0.34 -5.94 9.99
C ALA A 139 -0.25 -5.41 11.30
N TYR A 140 -0.61 -4.13 11.34
CA TYR A 140 -1.29 -3.56 12.48
C TYR A 140 -2.61 -4.31 12.75
N ALA A 141 -2.80 -4.78 13.98
CA ALA A 141 -3.93 -5.61 14.38
C ALA A 141 -4.81 -4.96 15.46
N GLY A 142 -4.71 -3.63 15.62
CA GLY A 142 -5.55 -2.86 16.55
C GLY A 142 -7.03 -2.89 16.19
N TRP A 143 -7.87 -2.33 17.06
CA TRP A 143 -9.33 -2.33 16.90
C TRP A 143 -9.81 -1.52 15.68
N ASP A 144 -8.99 -0.56 15.26
CA ASP A 144 -9.15 0.42 14.18
C ASP A 144 -8.36 0.05 12.93
N ALA A 145 -7.74 -1.13 12.91
CA ALA A 145 -6.88 -1.55 11.80
C ALA A 145 -7.61 -1.66 10.46
N THR A 146 -8.93 -1.92 10.48
CA THR A 146 -9.81 -1.92 9.29
C THR A 146 -10.64 -0.63 9.16
N LYS A 147 -10.25 0.43 9.85
CA LYS A 147 -10.97 1.72 9.91
C LYS A 147 -10.09 2.88 9.47
N VAL A 148 -8.81 2.84 9.84
CA VAL A 148 -7.82 3.81 9.38
C VAL A 148 -7.34 3.41 8.00
N GLN A 149 -7.41 4.35 7.07
CA GLN A 149 -6.86 4.22 5.73
C GLN A 149 -5.59 5.07 5.60
N VAL A 150 -4.62 4.58 4.84
CA VAL A 150 -3.34 5.23 4.57
C VAL A 150 -3.02 5.13 3.09
N CYS A 151 -2.26 6.09 2.59
CA CYS A 151 -1.79 6.08 1.22
C CYS A 151 -0.50 5.28 1.09
N VAL A 152 -0.51 4.29 0.20
CA VAL A 152 0.70 3.61 -0.29
C VAL A 152 1.08 4.27 -1.61
N CYS A 153 2.17 5.02 -1.59
CA CYS A 153 2.56 5.85 -2.73
C CYS A 153 3.18 5.05 -3.87
N ASP A 154 2.88 5.48 -5.08
CA ASP A 154 3.54 4.98 -6.28
C ASP A 154 5.04 5.33 -6.24
N PRO A 155 5.91 4.54 -6.89
CA PRO A 155 7.33 4.83 -6.97
C PRO A 155 7.63 6.27 -7.41
N GLY A 156 8.48 6.93 -6.63
CA GLY A 156 8.89 8.32 -6.85
C GLY A 156 8.02 9.36 -6.13
N TYR A 157 6.96 8.95 -5.44
CA TYR A 157 6.16 9.80 -4.56
C TYR A 157 6.27 9.35 -3.10
N GLU A 158 6.05 10.28 -2.19
CA GLU A 158 6.08 10.07 -0.75
C GLU A 158 5.17 11.06 -0.01
N GLY A 159 5.24 11.01 1.32
CA GLY A 159 4.41 11.84 2.20
C GLY A 159 3.06 11.18 2.52
N TYR A 160 2.32 11.82 3.43
CA TYR A 160 1.07 11.28 4.00
C TYR A 160 -0.04 11.04 2.97
N ASN A 161 0.00 11.77 1.85
CA ASN A 161 -1.02 11.74 0.80
C ASN A 161 -0.43 11.58 -0.61
N CYS A 162 0.85 11.20 -0.73
CA CYS A 162 1.56 11.00 -1.99
C CYS A 162 1.63 12.24 -2.91
N MET A 163 1.54 13.44 -2.34
CA MET A 163 1.70 14.68 -3.10
C MET A 163 3.17 15.03 -3.36
N ASP A 164 4.06 14.60 -2.46
CA ASP A 164 5.47 14.94 -2.52
C ASP A 164 6.23 13.98 -3.43
N ARG A 165 7.14 14.51 -4.25
CA ARG A 165 8.09 13.73 -5.04
C ARG A 165 9.33 13.46 -4.22
N LYS A 166 9.80 12.21 -4.29
CA LYS A 166 11.10 11.84 -3.74
C LYS A 166 12.21 12.57 -4.50
N CYS A 167 13.22 13.04 -3.77
CA CYS A 167 14.46 13.52 -4.34
C CYS A 167 15.53 12.43 -4.36
N LYS A 168 16.50 12.61 -5.26
CA LYS A 168 17.67 11.74 -5.35
C LYS A 168 18.41 11.67 -4.01
N LEU A 169 18.82 10.46 -3.69
CA LEU A 169 19.71 10.16 -2.57
C LEU A 169 21.14 10.16 -3.10
N GLY A 170 22.09 10.57 -2.27
CA GLY A 170 23.49 10.56 -2.63
C GLY A 170 24.38 10.65 -1.40
N ASP A 171 25.67 10.45 -1.68
CA ASP A 171 26.72 10.41 -0.68
C ASP A 171 27.14 11.83 -0.30
N ASP A 172 27.44 12.07 0.96
CA ASP A 172 27.92 13.39 1.36
C ASP A 172 29.42 13.51 1.05
N PRO A 173 29.83 14.36 0.10
CA PRO A 173 31.22 14.39 -0.37
C PRO A 173 32.22 14.89 0.70
N LEU A 174 31.76 15.29 1.88
CA LEU A 174 32.63 15.73 2.99
C LEU A 174 32.85 14.65 4.06
N THR A 175 32.21 13.48 3.95
CA THR A 175 32.17 12.44 4.98
C THR A 175 32.79 11.10 4.57
N LEU A 176 33.65 11.12 3.53
CA LEU A 176 34.42 9.98 3.01
C LEU A 176 35.18 9.11 4.03
N TYR A 177 35.31 9.56 5.28
CA TYR A 177 35.91 8.83 6.37
C TYR A 177 35.03 8.89 7.61
N SER A 178 34.86 7.74 8.26
CA SER A 178 34.22 7.66 9.57
C SER A 178 35.00 8.44 10.64
N SER A 179 34.37 8.65 11.81
CA SER A 179 35.02 9.29 12.96
C SER A 179 36.31 8.59 13.45
N THR A 180 36.53 7.34 13.05
CA THR A 180 37.73 6.55 13.35
C THR A 180 38.75 6.52 12.20
N GLY A 181 38.52 7.26 11.12
CA GLY A 181 39.42 7.37 9.96
C GLY A 181 39.34 6.20 8.97
N VAL A 182 38.28 5.41 9.04
CA VAL A 182 38.02 4.32 8.08
C VAL A 182 37.35 4.92 6.86
N ALA A 183 37.93 4.69 5.68
CA ALA A 183 37.33 5.13 4.42
C ALA A 183 36.00 4.42 4.20
N GLU A 184 35.06 5.12 3.59
CA GLU A 184 33.80 4.51 3.20
C GLU A 184 34.02 3.42 2.16
N ILE A 185 33.18 2.39 2.27
CA ILE A 185 33.21 1.23 1.39
C ILE A 185 31.86 1.09 0.69
N ASN A 186 31.92 0.64 -0.56
CA ASN A 186 30.74 0.41 -1.37
C ASN A 186 30.06 -0.91 -0.97
N GLU A 187 28.75 -0.95 -1.14
CA GLU A 187 27.97 -2.19 -1.06
C GLU A 187 28.44 -3.17 -2.13
N GLU A 188 28.65 -4.43 -1.73
CA GLU A 188 28.91 -5.55 -2.63
C GLU A 188 27.92 -6.68 -2.38
N GLN A 189 27.28 -7.15 -3.46
CA GLN A 189 26.37 -8.29 -3.43
C GLN A 189 26.89 -9.42 -4.32
N THR A 190 26.78 -10.65 -3.85
CA THR A 190 27.23 -11.85 -4.57
C THR A 190 26.03 -12.66 -5.07
N ILE A 191 26.02 -12.90 -6.38
CA ILE A 191 25.07 -13.79 -7.06
C ILE A 191 25.72 -15.18 -7.17
N THR A 192 25.06 -16.20 -6.63
CA THR A 192 25.52 -17.60 -6.70
C THR A 192 24.52 -18.47 -7.45
N LEU A 193 24.99 -19.10 -8.54
CA LEU A 193 24.26 -20.10 -9.30
C LEU A 193 25.06 -21.41 -9.26
N THR A 194 24.44 -22.50 -8.82
CA THR A 194 25.05 -23.84 -8.84
C THR A 194 24.06 -24.88 -9.37
N VAL A 195 24.56 -25.78 -10.21
CA VAL A 195 23.85 -26.91 -10.81
C VAL A 195 24.63 -28.20 -10.56
N GLY A 196 23.96 -29.36 -10.62
CA GLY A 196 24.58 -30.64 -10.23
C GLY A 196 25.65 -31.20 -11.19
N THR A 197 25.55 -30.93 -12.49
CA THR A 197 26.39 -31.57 -13.53
C THR A 197 27.08 -30.55 -14.44
N GLY A 198 26.31 -29.58 -14.93
CA GLY A 198 26.82 -28.39 -15.62
C GLY A 198 25.69 -27.58 -16.26
N PHE A 199 25.91 -26.30 -16.53
CA PHE A 199 24.88 -25.43 -17.10
C PHE A 199 24.51 -25.86 -18.53
N LYS A 200 23.21 -25.92 -18.81
CA LYS A 200 22.70 -26.16 -20.16
C LYS A 200 22.99 -24.96 -21.04
N ALA A 201 23.39 -25.21 -22.29
CA ALA A 201 23.57 -24.14 -23.27
C ALA A 201 22.26 -23.35 -23.47
N GLY A 202 22.36 -22.02 -23.46
CA GLY A 202 21.20 -21.12 -23.53
C GLY A 202 20.48 -20.90 -22.19
N SER A 203 21.05 -21.37 -21.07
CA SER A 203 20.54 -21.01 -19.74
C SER A 203 20.61 -19.50 -19.51
N GLN A 204 19.53 -18.94 -18.99
CA GLN A 204 19.37 -17.51 -18.78
C GLN A 204 18.78 -17.22 -17.40
N PHE A 205 19.15 -16.09 -16.81
CA PHE A 205 18.55 -15.56 -15.60
C PHE A 205 18.21 -14.09 -15.76
N LEU A 206 17.42 -13.56 -14.82
CA LEU A 206 17.11 -12.14 -14.73
C LEU A 206 17.53 -11.64 -13.36
N LEU A 207 17.83 -10.35 -13.30
CA LEU A 207 18.02 -9.63 -12.06
C LEU A 207 16.93 -8.57 -11.92
N GLY A 208 16.38 -8.46 -10.72
CA GLY A 208 15.52 -7.37 -10.29
C GLY A 208 16.33 -6.38 -9.45
N TYR A 209 16.17 -5.09 -9.69
CA TYR A 209 16.76 -4.02 -8.90
C TYR A 209 15.69 -3.00 -8.52
N THR A 210 15.57 -2.73 -7.22
CA THR A 210 14.69 -1.67 -6.71
C THR A 210 15.49 -0.38 -6.55
N ASP A 211 15.08 0.66 -7.28
CA ASP A 211 15.79 1.93 -7.26
C ASP A 211 15.40 2.83 -6.07
N TRP A 212 16.03 4.00 -5.96
CA TRP A 212 15.76 4.98 -4.91
C TRP A 212 14.31 5.53 -4.92
N ARG A 213 13.57 5.39 -6.02
CA ARG A 213 12.15 5.79 -6.10
C ARG A 213 11.24 4.73 -5.49
N GLY A 214 11.71 3.49 -5.39
CA GLY A 214 10.95 2.31 -5.00
C GLY A 214 10.43 1.53 -6.20
N GLU A 215 10.89 1.82 -7.42
CA GLU A 215 10.49 1.08 -8.62
C GLU A 215 11.39 -0.13 -8.79
N THR A 216 10.80 -1.30 -9.06
CA THR A 216 11.54 -2.54 -9.30
C THR A 216 11.70 -2.78 -10.78
N TRP A 217 12.93 -2.70 -11.24
CA TRP A 217 13.32 -2.89 -12.62
C TRP A 217 13.84 -4.30 -12.85
N ILE A 218 13.37 -4.95 -13.91
CA ILE A 218 13.83 -6.29 -14.31
C ILE A 218 14.73 -6.16 -15.53
N THR A 219 15.91 -6.79 -15.48
CA THR A 219 16.85 -6.78 -16.60
C THR A 219 16.31 -7.54 -17.81
N ARG A 220 16.93 -7.31 -18.97
CA ARG A 220 16.87 -8.27 -20.09
C ARG A 220 17.44 -9.64 -19.65
N PRO A 221 17.10 -10.74 -20.36
CA PRO A 221 17.72 -12.05 -20.13
C PRO A 221 19.25 -11.97 -20.16
N ILE A 222 19.88 -12.51 -19.12
CA ILE A 222 21.33 -12.58 -18.97
C ILE A 222 21.73 -14.04 -19.19
N ASP A 223 22.56 -14.28 -20.20
CA ASP A 223 23.09 -15.62 -20.46
C ASP A 223 24.05 -16.04 -19.34
N VAL A 224 23.97 -17.30 -18.92
CA VAL A 224 24.97 -17.92 -18.05
C VAL A 224 26.22 -18.22 -18.88
N ALA A 225 26.99 -17.17 -19.18
CA ALA A 225 28.16 -17.20 -20.03
C ALA A 225 29.45 -17.59 -19.28
N THR A 226 30.55 -17.76 -20.01
CA THR A 226 31.90 -18.01 -19.45
C THR A 226 32.64 -16.69 -19.15
N THR A 227 33.42 -16.71 -18.07
CA THR A 227 34.18 -15.63 -17.38
C THR A 227 33.88 -14.22 -17.85
N THR A 228 34.67 -13.66 -18.78
CA THR A 228 34.63 -12.25 -19.14
C THR A 228 33.30 -11.83 -19.78
N LEU A 229 32.58 -12.75 -20.39
CA LEU A 229 31.25 -12.45 -20.94
C LEU A 229 30.20 -12.38 -19.84
N ALA A 230 30.37 -13.08 -18.71
CA ALA A 230 29.40 -13.07 -17.62
C ALA A 230 29.39 -11.73 -16.88
N SER A 231 30.56 -11.18 -16.52
CA SER A 231 30.62 -9.86 -15.87
C SER A 231 30.13 -8.74 -16.79
N ILE A 232 30.49 -8.78 -18.07
CA ILE A 232 30.01 -7.81 -19.07
C ILE A 232 28.49 -7.94 -19.24
N ALA A 233 27.96 -9.15 -19.38
CA ALA A 233 26.52 -9.37 -19.58
C ALA A 233 25.70 -8.86 -18.39
N VAL A 234 26.15 -9.13 -17.16
CA VAL A 234 25.51 -8.62 -15.94
C VAL A 234 25.63 -7.09 -15.87
N LYS A 235 26.83 -6.54 -16.08
CA LYS A 235 27.05 -5.08 -16.04
C LYS A 235 26.17 -4.36 -17.07
N GLU A 236 26.17 -4.81 -18.33
CA GLU A 236 25.34 -4.21 -19.37
C GLU A 236 23.85 -4.35 -19.07
N ALA A 237 23.41 -5.51 -18.57
CA ALA A 237 22.00 -5.74 -18.29
C ALA A 237 21.48 -4.78 -17.20
N LEU A 238 22.24 -4.60 -16.12
CA LEU A 238 21.91 -3.67 -15.03
C LEU A 238 22.01 -2.19 -15.46
N LEU A 239 23.03 -1.80 -16.23
CA LEU A 239 23.15 -0.42 -16.74
C LEU A 239 22.16 -0.10 -17.87
N SER A 240 21.57 -1.12 -18.51
CA SER A 240 20.53 -0.95 -19.53
C SER A 240 19.13 -0.77 -18.94
N LEU A 241 18.99 -0.85 -17.60
CA LEU A 241 17.70 -0.63 -16.95
C LEU A 241 17.17 0.78 -17.28
N PRO A 242 15.84 0.92 -17.49
CA PRO A 242 15.27 2.20 -17.87
C PRO A 242 15.53 3.29 -16.83
N GLN A 243 15.39 4.54 -17.29
CA GLN A 243 15.49 5.73 -16.45
C GLN A 243 16.80 5.85 -15.66
N ARG A 244 17.87 5.17 -16.09
CA ARG A 244 19.16 5.11 -15.36
C ARG A 244 18.94 4.74 -13.90
N ALA A 245 18.20 3.65 -13.67
CA ALA A 245 17.94 3.13 -12.33
C ALA A 245 19.26 2.89 -11.56
N ILE A 246 20.30 2.44 -12.27
CA ILE A 246 21.66 2.28 -11.78
C ILE A 246 22.58 3.08 -12.70
N ASP A 247 23.42 3.94 -12.13
CA ASP A 247 24.34 4.79 -12.91
C ASP A 247 25.67 4.10 -13.23
N ASP A 248 26.29 3.47 -12.23
CA ASP A 248 27.53 2.70 -12.42
C ASP A 248 27.69 1.60 -11.36
N ILE A 249 28.31 0.51 -11.78
CA ILE A 249 28.62 -0.67 -10.97
C ILE A 249 29.91 -1.31 -11.46
N GLU A 250 30.62 -1.99 -10.56
CA GLU A 250 31.67 -2.93 -10.91
C GLU A 250 31.14 -4.37 -10.81
N VAL A 251 31.54 -5.24 -11.74
CA VAL A 251 31.10 -6.64 -11.74
C VAL A 251 32.30 -7.55 -11.94
N ASN A 252 32.50 -8.47 -11.00
CA ASN A 252 33.59 -9.43 -10.97
C ASN A 252 33.05 -10.86 -10.98
N VAL A 253 33.81 -11.79 -11.56
CA VAL A 253 33.48 -13.23 -11.56
C VAL A 253 34.46 -13.93 -10.63
N ASP A 254 33.99 -14.28 -9.44
CA ASP A 254 34.82 -14.86 -8.38
C ASP A 254 34.99 -16.37 -8.58
N THR A 255 33.96 -17.03 -9.11
CA THR A 255 34.00 -18.46 -9.46
C THR A 255 33.37 -18.68 -10.81
N ASP A 256 34.10 -19.36 -11.69
CA ASP A 256 33.59 -19.87 -12.96
C ASP A 256 34.02 -21.33 -13.16
N THR A 257 33.07 -22.23 -12.95
CA THR A 257 33.20 -23.65 -13.28
C THR A 257 32.05 -24.09 -14.17
N THR A 258 32.13 -25.32 -14.69
CA THR A 258 31.04 -25.89 -15.51
C THR A 258 29.71 -26.00 -14.75
N ALA A 259 29.75 -26.06 -13.41
CA ALA A 259 28.61 -26.32 -12.55
C ALA A 259 28.30 -25.22 -11.52
N SER A 260 29.17 -24.22 -11.38
CA SER A 260 28.99 -23.12 -10.43
C SER A 260 29.48 -21.79 -11.00
N LYS A 261 28.71 -20.73 -10.77
CA LYS A 261 29.00 -19.35 -11.11
C LYS A 261 28.78 -18.49 -9.86
N VAL A 262 29.81 -17.73 -9.49
CA VAL A 262 29.75 -16.73 -8.41
C VAL A 262 30.19 -15.40 -8.99
N ILE A 263 29.33 -14.40 -8.89
CA ILE A 263 29.50 -13.09 -9.50
C ILE A 263 29.27 -12.03 -8.42
N SER A 264 30.29 -11.23 -8.11
CA SER A 264 30.16 -10.05 -7.25
C SER A 264 29.79 -8.80 -8.05
N VAL A 265 28.84 -8.04 -7.52
CA VAL A 265 28.38 -6.76 -8.04
C VAL A 265 28.61 -5.70 -6.97
N THR A 266 29.46 -4.72 -7.26
CA THR A 266 29.78 -3.61 -6.37
C THR A 266 29.12 -2.33 -6.87
N PHE A 267 28.38 -1.63 -6.01
CA PHE A 267 27.70 -0.38 -6.35
C PHE A 267 28.65 0.81 -6.20
N THR A 268 29.20 1.30 -7.31
CA THR A 268 30.31 2.28 -7.31
C THR A 268 29.86 3.72 -7.53
N SER A 269 28.57 3.95 -7.82
CA SER A 269 28.05 5.30 -8.03
C SER A 269 27.86 6.06 -6.72
N LEU A 270 28.21 7.35 -6.72
CA LEU A 270 27.90 8.29 -5.63
C LEU A 270 26.39 8.56 -5.47
N GLU A 271 25.57 8.13 -6.44
CA GLU A 271 24.11 8.18 -6.38
C GLU A 271 23.49 6.88 -5.83
N THR A 272 24.30 5.85 -5.59
CA THR A 272 23.91 4.60 -4.93
C THR A 272 24.84 4.27 -3.75
N PRO A 273 25.06 5.21 -2.80
CA PRO A 273 25.92 4.99 -1.65
C PRO A 273 25.21 4.19 -0.56
N GLY A 274 26.01 3.69 0.38
CA GLY A 274 25.53 2.95 1.53
C GLY A 274 24.87 1.63 1.15
N ASP A 275 24.14 1.06 2.10
CA ASP A 275 23.35 -0.15 1.90
C ASP A 275 22.40 -0.02 0.69
N GLN A 276 22.40 -1.05 -0.16
CA GLN A 276 21.49 -1.14 -1.30
C GLN A 276 20.47 -2.26 -1.08
N PRO A 277 19.25 -2.13 -1.63
CA PRO A 277 18.32 -3.25 -1.71
C PRO A 277 18.97 -4.46 -2.36
N LEU A 278 18.69 -5.65 -1.83
CA LEU A 278 19.21 -6.90 -2.37
C LEU A 278 18.68 -7.14 -3.79
N LEU A 279 19.58 -7.45 -4.74
CA LEU A 279 19.15 -7.84 -6.09
C LEU A 279 18.25 -9.08 -6.01
N THR A 280 17.13 -9.03 -6.73
CA THR A 280 16.24 -10.19 -6.85
C THR A 280 16.71 -11.08 -7.99
N LEU A 281 16.82 -12.39 -7.76
CA LEU A 281 17.28 -13.34 -8.77
C LEU A 281 16.12 -14.21 -9.26
N TYR A 282 15.93 -14.27 -10.59
CA TYR A 282 14.90 -15.09 -11.21
C TYR A 282 15.51 -16.18 -12.09
N THR A 283 15.32 -17.44 -11.72
CA THR A 283 15.93 -18.60 -12.40
C THR A 283 14.94 -19.55 -13.06
N ASP A 284 13.65 -19.45 -12.78
CA ASP A 284 12.67 -20.47 -13.19
C ASP A 284 12.41 -20.49 -14.71
N GLY A 285 12.63 -19.37 -15.40
CA GLY A 285 12.34 -19.25 -16.82
C GLY A 285 10.85 -19.01 -17.08
N CYS A 286 10.55 -18.51 -18.27
CA CYS A 286 9.18 -18.38 -18.76
C CYS A 286 9.21 -18.57 -20.28
N THR A 287 8.80 -19.77 -20.72
CA THR A 287 8.87 -20.19 -22.13
C THR A 287 7.49 -20.43 -22.77
N SER A 288 6.40 -20.12 -22.05
CA SER A 288 5.05 -20.17 -22.60
C SER A 288 4.71 -18.93 -23.41
N ASP A 289 3.79 -19.08 -24.36
CA ASP A 289 3.24 -17.96 -25.13
C ASP A 289 2.64 -16.92 -24.19
N GLY A 290 3.01 -15.65 -24.38
CA GLY A 290 2.56 -14.53 -23.55
C GLY A 290 3.44 -14.20 -22.35
N CYS A 291 4.53 -14.95 -22.11
CA CYS A 291 5.54 -14.59 -21.11
C CYS A 291 6.24 -13.28 -21.48
N GLN A 292 6.35 -12.36 -20.51
CA GLN A 292 7.19 -11.17 -20.62
C GLN A 292 7.96 -10.93 -19.31
N PRO A 293 9.30 -10.97 -19.32
CA PRO A 293 10.16 -11.37 -20.44
C PRO A 293 10.13 -12.89 -20.69
N TYR A 294 10.30 -13.29 -21.95
CA TYR A 294 10.53 -14.69 -22.33
C TYR A 294 12.01 -15.04 -22.11
N TYR A 295 12.29 -16.12 -21.37
CA TYR A 295 13.66 -16.60 -21.14
C TYR A 295 13.69 -18.07 -20.69
N ALA A 296 14.82 -18.76 -20.93
CA ALA A 296 14.93 -20.21 -20.75
C ALA A 296 15.00 -20.69 -19.29
N GLY A 297 15.34 -19.80 -18.35
CA GLY A 297 15.68 -20.19 -16.98
C GLY A 297 17.09 -20.78 -16.86
N VAL A 298 17.53 -21.02 -15.63
CA VAL A 298 18.82 -21.65 -15.32
C VAL A 298 18.59 -23.15 -15.19
N LEU A 299 19.21 -23.95 -16.06
CA LEU A 299 19.01 -25.39 -16.08
C LEU A 299 20.33 -26.14 -16.23
N ASN A 300 20.35 -27.40 -15.78
CA ASN A 300 21.43 -28.33 -16.08
C ASN A 300 21.15 -29.15 -17.36
N SER A 301 22.08 -30.05 -17.73
CA SER A 301 21.93 -30.92 -18.91
C SER A 301 20.66 -31.78 -18.94
N ASP A 302 20.07 -32.05 -17.78
CA ASP A 302 18.91 -32.92 -17.59
C ASP A 302 17.61 -32.09 -17.43
N ASP A 303 17.66 -30.80 -17.77
CA ASP A 303 16.56 -29.85 -17.58
C ASP A 303 16.12 -29.69 -16.11
N ALA A 304 17.05 -29.90 -15.18
CA ALA A 304 16.82 -29.67 -13.75
C ALA A 304 17.22 -28.24 -13.36
N ALA A 305 16.42 -27.66 -12.45
CA ALA A 305 16.63 -26.37 -11.81
C ALA A 305 17.97 -26.31 -11.02
N PRO A 306 18.49 -25.10 -10.71
CA PRO A 306 19.70 -24.96 -9.91
C PRO A 306 19.54 -25.55 -8.52
N THR A 307 20.60 -26.18 -8.01
CA THR A 307 20.68 -26.63 -6.61
C THR A 307 20.87 -25.46 -5.65
N THR A 308 21.43 -24.36 -6.15
CA THR A 308 21.59 -23.10 -5.41
C THR A 308 21.43 -21.95 -6.37
N ALA A 309 20.52 -21.03 -6.05
CA ALA A 309 20.30 -19.77 -6.75
C ALA A 309 20.00 -18.70 -5.71
N THR A 310 21.00 -17.90 -5.36
CA THR A 310 20.88 -16.93 -4.26
C THR A 310 21.61 -15.63 -4.60
N VAL A 311 21.13 -14.54 -4.02
CA VAL A 311 21.86 -13.29 -3.88
C VAL A 311 22.08 -13.07 -2.39
N ALA A 312 23.27 -12.63 -2.00
CA ALA A 312 23.59 -12.28 -0.63
C ALA A 312 24.45 -11.03 -0.60
N VAL A 313 24.34 -10.26 0.49
CA VAL A 313 25.27 -9.17 0.77
C VAL A 313 26.63 -9.76 1.15
N ALA A 314 27.67 -9.40 0.41
CA ALA A 314 29.05 -9.75 0.72
C ALA A 314 29.71 -8.71 1.62
N GLN A 315 29.32 -7.45 1.44
CA GLN A 315 29.82 -6.32 2.20
C GLN A 315 28.77 -5.20 2.21
N ASP A 316 28.42 -4.75 3.41
CA ASP A 316 27.51 -3.61 3.61
C ASP A 316 28.19 -2.31 3.18
N GLY A 317 27.47 -1.47 2.45
CA GLY A 317 27.91 -0.13 2.07
C GLY A 317 27.87 0.84 3.24
N THR A 318 28.95 1.58 3.49
CA THR A 318 29.01 2.51 4.65
C THR A 318 28.74 3.97 4.31
N GLY A 319 28.67 4.32 3.01
CA GLY A 319 28.42 5.69 2.57
C GLY A 319 27.06 6.22 3.01
N GLU A 320 26.92 7.54 3.13
CA GLU A 320 25.64 8.12 3.52
C GLU A 320 24.62 8.08 2.39
N ARG A 321 23.45 7.51 2.66
CA ARG A 321 22.33 7.51 1.70
C ARG A 321 21.30 8.58 2.05
N THR A 322 21.65 9.85 1.84
CA THR A 322 20.81 10.98 2.29
C THR A 322 20.21 11.78 1.14
N VAL A 323 19.03 12.37 1.38
CA VAL A 323 18.35 13.24 0.42
C VAL A 323 19.25 14.41 0.07
N CYS A 324 19.50 14.58 -1.23
CA CYS A 324 20.39 15.61 -1.75
C CYS A 324 21.77 15.64 -1.06
N SER A 325 22.32 14.47 -0.71
CA SER A 325 23.66 14.32 -0.11
C SER A 325 23.87 15.17 1.14
N SER A 326 22.80 15.60 1.82
CA SER A 326 22.86 16.62 2.88
C SER A 326 23.55 17.94 2.45
N ARG A 327 23.64 18.19 1.15
CA ARG A 327 24.27 19.35 0.50
C ARG A 327 23.34 20.08 -0.46
N GLY A 328 22.05 19.83 -0.35
CA GLY A 328 21.02 20.58 -1.04
C GLY A 328 19.67 20.50 -0.33
N ILE A 329 18.72 21.26 -0.85
CA ILE A 329 17.32 21.22 -0.43
C ILE A 329 16.52 20.51 -1.51
N CYS A 330 15.74 19.51 -1.11
CA CYS A 330 14.79 18.84 -1.99
C CYS A 330 13.59 19.76 -2.26
N ASP A 331 13.31 20.03 -3.54
CA ASP A 331 12.02 20.56 -3.96
C ASP A 331 11.05 19.38 -4.16
N THR A 332 10.12 19.20 -3.23
CA THR A 332 9.18 18.08 -3.25
C THR A 332 8.11 18.19 -4.33
N GLU A 333 7.93 19.36 -4.97
CA GLU A 333 6.99 19.47 -6.10
C GLU A 333 7.60 18.92 -7.40
N THR A 334 8.93 19.06 -7.55
CA THR A 334 9.66 18.65 -8.76
C THR A 334 10.51 17.40 -8.58
N GLY A 335 10.86 17.03 -7.36
CA GLY A 335 11.77 15.93 -7.03
C GLY A 335 13.24 16.24 -7.34
N VAL A 336 13.59 17.53 -7.48
CA VAL A 336 14.92 17.99 -7.87
C VAL A 336 15.66 18.61 -6.68
N CYS A 337 16.94 18.24 -6.52
CA CYS A 337 17.81 18.81 -5.50
C CYS A 337 18.36 20.18 -5.92
N SER A 338 18.16 21.19 -5.06
CA SER A 338 18.79 22.49 -5.16
C SER A 338 20.05 22.53 -4.31
N CYS A 339 21.21 22.36 -4.93
CA CYS A 339 22.50 22.25 -4.25
C CYS A 339 22.98 23.56 -3.62
N PHE A 340 23.66 23.45 -2.48
CA PHE A 340 24.36 24.57 -1.84
C PHE A 340 25.61 24.96 -2.64
N ASP A 341 26.09 26.18 -2.40
CA ASP A 341 27.28 26.70 -3.05
C ASP A 341 28.48 25.75 -2.87
N GLY A 342 29.14 25.43 -3.98
CA GLY A 342 30.27 24.51 -4.00
C GLY A 342 29.88 23.03 -4.26
N PHE A 343 28.60 22.69 -4.30
CA PHE A 343 28.11 21.34 -4.56
C PHE A 343 27.29 21.27 -5.84
N TYR A 344 27.34 20.13 -6.53
CA TYR A 344 26.63 19.88 -7.78
C TYR A 344 26.40 18.38 -7.99
N GLY A 345 25.63 18.02 -9.02
CA GLY A 345 25.16 16.65 -9.25
C GLY A 345 23.65 16.57 -9.17
N GLN A 346 23.07 15.39 -9.38
CA GLN A 346 21.62 15.21 -9.26
C GLN A 346 21.19 15.12 -7.80
N ALA A 347 22.08 14.64 -6.93
CA ALA A 347 21.91 14.56 -5.50
C ALA A 347 22.82 15.54 -4.75
N CYS A 348 23.53 16.47 -5.41
CA CYS A 348 24.53 17.34 -4.77
C CYS A 348 25.74 16.56 -4.19
N GLU A 349 26.01 15.40 -4.77
CA GLU A 349 27.00 14.41 -4.34
C GLU A 349 28.43 14.74 -4.79
N LYS A 350 28.62 15.80 -5.58
CA LYS A 350 29.93 16.24 -6.07
C LYS A 350 30.28 17.62 -5.55
N GLN A 351 31.56 17.84 -5.24
CA GLN A 351 32.08 19.13 -4.79
C GLN A 351 32.97 19.77 -5.88
N THR A 352 32.84 21.07 -6.10
CA THR A 352 33.80 21.83 -6.90
C THR A 352 34.94 22.35 -6.03
N LEU A 353 36.16 22.34 -6.56
CA LEU A 353 37.35 22.88 -5.90
C LEU A 353 37.49 24.41 -6.08
N VAL A 354 36.61 25.04 -6.84
CA VAL A 354 36.75 26.45 -7.20
C VAL A 354 35.98 27.34 -6.23
N GLN A 355 36.70 27.99 -5.32
CA GLN A 355 36.26 29.18 -4.57
C GLN A 355 36.40 30.45 -5.40
#